data_AF-A0A5J6U0M3-F1
#
_entry.id   AF-A0A5J6U0M3-F1
#
_cell.length_a   1.000
_cell.length_b   1.000
_cell.length_c   1.000
_cell.angle_alpha   90.00
_cell.angle_beta   90.00
_cell.angle_gamma   90.00
#
_symmetry.space_group_name_H-M   'P 1'
#
loop_
_entity.id
_entity.type
_entity.pdbx_description
1 polymer ?
#
loop_
_entity_poly.entity_id
_entity_poly.type
_entity_poly.pdbx_seq_one_letter_code
_entity_poly.pdbx_strand_id
1 'polypeptide(L)'
;MGSTDQLAGLGDRLGDAEPVRVWFTFHMGITAAILTARFSVQALQKMRAEEADGRVGPLLATGVSRTRWLLSHVLWTAVGAVLLLVVVAVSAAVAYGAASGDATGQWGMILGGALVRVPAEFVVAGAAVAVFGLAGARARVPMWLIFAVAAVLAPLAMFTDLPRPLLDVSPFTHVREAPAGPVGIAPVLVLLAVAGVLTAVGLLAFRRRDLTG
;
A
#
# COMPACT_ATOMS: atom_id res chain seq x y z
N MET A 1 12.47 -39.31 -18.94
CA MET A 1 13.67 -38.46 -18.97
C MET A 1 13.36 -36.97 -18.83
N GLY A 2 12.18 -36.44 -19.15
CA GLY A 2 11.91 -34.98 -19.07
C GLY A 2 11.65 -34.37 -17.68
N SER A 3 11.21 -35.14 -16.67
CA SER A 3 10.86 -34.58 -15.35
C SER A 3 12.09 -34.33 -14.45
N THR A 4 13.11 -35.19 -14.53
CA THR A 4 14.34 -35.05 -13.75
C THR A 4 15.19 -33.88 -14.24
N ASP A 5 15.21 -33.64 -15.55
CA ASP A 5 15.88 -32.49 -16.17
C ASP A 5 15.15 -31.18 -15.88
N GLN A 6 13.81 -31.21 -15.80
CA GLN A 6 13.03 -30.06 -15.33
C GLN A 6 13.27 -29.74 -13.85
N LEU A 7 13.41 -30.76 -12.99
CA LEU A 7 13.72 -30.57 -11.57
C LEU A 7 15.16 -30.10 -11.34
N ALA A 8 16.11 -30.59 -12.14
CA ALA A 8 17.49 -30.11 -12.13
C ALA A 8 17.58 -28.65 -12.63
N GLY A 9 16.88 -28.30 -13.71
CA GLY A 9 16.79 -26.94 -14.20
C GLY A 9 16.01 -25.98 -13.28
N LEU A 10 15.04 -26.48 -12.50
CA LEU A 10 14.41 -25.71 -11.41
C LEU A 10 15.37 -25.54 -10.24
N GLY A 11 16.16 -26.57 -9.91
CA GLY A 11 17.20 -26.55 -8.89
C GLY A 11 18.31 -25.56 -9.19
N ASP A 12 18.79 -25.49 -10.44
CA ASP A 12 19.79 -24.50 -10.87
C ASP A 12 19.23 -23.07 -10.86
N ARG A 13 18.00 -22.85 -11.35
CA ARG A 13 17.38 -21.51 -11.34
C ARG A 13 17.02 -21.02 -9.95
N LEU A 14 16.74 -21.92 -9.02
CA LEU A 14 16.54 -21.63 -7.59
C LEU A 14 17.88 -21.55 -6.83
N GLY A 15 18.90 -22.30 -7.25
CA GLY A 15 20.26 -22.27 -6.71
C GLY A 15 21.03 -21.00 -7.11
N ASP A 16 20.78 -20.47 -8.30
CA ASP A 16 21.31 -19.20 -8.81
C ASP A 16 20.67 -17.96 -8.17
N ALA A 17 19.52 -18.15 -7.51
CA ALA A 17 18.97 -17.18 -6.59
C ALA A 17 19.34 -17.54 -5.16
N GLU A 18 20.48 -17.00 -4.71
CA GLU A 18 20.89 -16.92 -3.30
C GLU A 18 19.64 -16.98 -2.39
N PRO A 19 19.39 -18.08 -1.66
CA PRO A 19 18.18 -18.25 -0.85
C PRO A 19 17.93 -17.05 0.09
N VAL A 20 19.03 -16.41 0.51
CA VAL A 20 19.07 -15.16 1.25
C VAL A 20 18.37 -14.02 0.49
N ARG A 21 18.61 -13.87 -0.82
CA ARG A 21 18.00 -12.84 -1.68
C ARG A 21 16.49 -13.01 -1.78
N VAL A 22 16.02 -14.23 -2.03
CA VAL A 22 14.58 -14.52 -2.14
C VAL A 22 13.87 -14.24 -0.82
N TRP A 23 14.42 -14.73 0.29
CA TRP A 23 13.89 -14.47 1.63
C TRP A 23 13.90 -12.98 1.97
N PHE A 24 14.99 -12.27 1.65
CA PHE A 24 15.15 -10.84 1.91
C PHE A 24 14.13 -10.00 1.14
N THR A 25 13.99 -10.22 -0.17
CA THR A 25 13.02 -9.49 -1.01
C THR A 25 11.60 -9.71 -0.51
N PHE A 26 11.26 -10.94 -0.17
CA PHE A 26 9.95 -11.28 0.40
C PHE A 26 9.68 -10.59 1.74
N HIS A 27 10.61 -10.70 2.69
CA HIS A 27 10.46 -10.13 4.03
C HIS A 27 10.37 -8.61 4.00
N MET A 28 11.19 -7.96 3.18
CA MET A 28 11.15 -6.50 2.99
C MET A 28 9.87 -6.07 2.28
N GLY A 29 9.36 -6.85 1.33
CA GLY A 29 8.09 -6.58 0.66
C GLY A 29 6.90 -6.56 1.61
N ILE A 30 6.76 -7.58 2.46
CA ILE A 30 5.73 -7.63 3.49
C ILE A 30 5.90 -6.47 4.47
N THR A 31 7.12 -6.23 4.96
CA THR A 31 7.38 -5.16 5.93
C THR A 31 7.02 -3.80 5.36
N ALA A 32 7.39 -3.52 4.11
CA ALA A 32 7.04 -2.30 3.42
C ALA A 32 5.52 -2.13 3.27
N ALA A 33 4.80 -3.18 2.86
CA ALA A 33 3.34 -3.15 2.71
C ALA A 33 2.64 -2.87 4.04
N ILE A 34 3.06 -3.52 5.13
CA ILE A 34 2.49 -3.30 6.47
C ILE A 34 2.76 -1.87 6.95
N LEU A 35 4.00 -1.39 6.84
CA LEU A 35 4.38 -0.08 7.32
C LEU A 35 3.66 1.05 6.59
N THR A 36 3.60 0.97 5.26
CA THR A 36 2.93 1.97 4.43
C THR A 36 1.42 1.97 4.65
N ALA A 37 0.76 0.82 4.57
CA ALA A 37 -0.68 0.72 4.80
C ALA A 37 -1.08 1.23 6.19
N ARG A 38 -0.29 0.88 7.22
CA ARG A 38 -0.48 1.41 8.58
C ARG A 38 -0.32 2.92 8.62
N PHE A 39 0.75 3.43 8.02
CA PHE A 39 1.02 4.87 7.96
C PHE A 39 -0.14 5.63 7.32
N SER A 40 -0.64 5.17 6.16
CA SER A 40 -1.75 5.85 5.48
C SER A 40 -3.01 5.88 6.31
N VAL A 41 -3.38 4.76 6.93
CA VAL A 41 -4.53 4.72 7.84
C VAL A 41 -4.31 5.66 9.02
N GLN A 42 -3.13 5.66 9.65
CA GLN A 42 -2.83 6.53 10.78
C GLN A 42 -2.84 8.02 10.42
N ALA A 43 -2.23 8.41 9.30
CA ALA A 43 -2.22 9.79 8.82
C ALA A 43 -3.65 10.29 8.55
N LEU A 44 -4.49 9.44 7.95
CA LEU A 44 -5.88 9.78 7.63
C LEU A 44 -6.79 9.82 8.87
N GLN A 45 -6.43 9.16 9.98
CA GLN A 45 -7.16 9.29 11.25
C GLN A 45 -7.11 10.72 11.80
N LYS A 46 -6.13 11.54 11.38
CA LYS A 46 -6.05 12.95 11.78
C LYS A 46 -7.29 13.73 11.34
N MET A 47 -7.76 13.51 10.10
CA MET A 47 -9.01 14.12 9.59
C MET A 47 -10.20 13.77 10.48
N ARG A 48 -10.31 12.49 10.83
CA ARG A 48 -11.38 11.97 11.71
C ARG A 48 -11.31 12.58 13.11
N ALA A 49 -10.11 12.75 13.66
CA ALA A 49 -9.93 13.40 14.95
C ALA A 49 -10.30 14.88 14.90
N GLU A 50 -9.95 15.60 13.83
CA GLU A 50 -10.38 16.99 13.63
C GLU A 50 -11.91 17.13 13.50
N GLU A 51 -12.59 16.21 12.82
CA GLU A 51 -14.05 16.18 12.77
C GLU A 51 -14.66 15.85 14.14
N ALA A 52 -14.15 14.83 14.83
CA ALA A 52 -14.65 14.42 16.14
C ALA A 52 -14.44 15.48 17.22
N ASP A 53 -13.38 16.27 17.13
CA ASP A 53 -13.07 17.35 18.08
C ASP A 53 -13.79 18.67 17.70
N GLY A 54 -14.67 18.66 16.68
CA GLY A 54 -15.44 19.83 16.26
C GLY A 54 -14.63 20.92 15.55
N ARG A 55 -13.37 20.67 15.18
CA ARG A 55 -12.47 21.68 14.58
C ARG A 55 -12.81 22.02 13.13
N VAL A 56 -13.55 21.14 12.44
CA VAL A 56 -13.90 21.33 11.02
C VAL A 56 -14.83 22.55 10.84
N GLY A 57 -15.79 22.78 11.73
CA GLY A 57 -16.74 23.90 11.62
C GLY A 57 -16.04 25.28 11.59
N PRO A 58 -15.21 25.62 12.59
CA PRO A 58 -14.44 26.86 12.62
C PRO A 58 -13.50 27.02 11.42
N LEU A 59 -12.85 25.94 10.97
CA LEU A 59 -11.96 25.99 9.80
C LEU A 59 -12.70 26.34 8.51
N LEU A 60 -13.90 25.78 8.30
CA LEU A 60 -14.71 26.11 7.13
C LEU A 60 -15.24 27.56 7.19
N ALA A 61 -15.44 28.12 8.38
CA ALA A 61 -15.81 29.52 8.57
C ALA A 61 -14.68 30.50 8.16
N THR A 62 -13.43 30.04 8.08
CA THR A 62 -12.31 30.84 7.55
C THR A 62 -12.25 30.87 6.01
N GLY A 63 -13.23 30.28 5.31
CA GLY A 63 -13.33 30.29 3.86
C GLY A 63 -12.61 29.14 3.15
N VAL A 64 -12.02 28.19 3.88
CA VAL A 64 -11.46 26.96 3.30
C VAL A 64 -12.60 26.05 2.81
N SER A 65 -12.56 25.60 1.56
CA SER A 65 -13.56 24.67 1.05
C SER A 65 -13.38 23.26 1.64
N ARG A 66 -14.48 22.55 1.87
CA ARG A 66 -14.49 21.14 2.32
C ARG A 66 -13.58 20.25 1.47
N THR A 67 -13.61 20.45 0.15
CA THR A 67 -12.79 19.72 -0.81
C THR A 67 -11.30 19.99 -0.61
N ARG A 68 -10.91 21.26 -0.45
CA ARG A 68 -9.51 21.63 -0.27
C ARG A 68 -8.96 21.04 1.02
N TRP A 69 -9.72 21.09 2.11
CA TRP A 69 -9.32 20.51 3.40
C TRP A 69 -9.11 19.00 3.31
N LEU A 70 -10.04 18.26 2.69
CA LEU A 70 -9.92 16.81 2.52
C LEU A 70 -8.74 16.45 1.62
N LEU A 71 -8.63 17.09 0.45
CA LEU A 71 -7.55 16.80 -0.51
C LEU A 71 -6.17 17.13 0.05
N SER A 72 -6.05 18.12 0.94
CA SER A 72 -4.78 18.43 1.59
C SER A 72 -4.28 17.26 2.44
N HIS A 73 -5.18 16.63 3.20
CA HIS A 73 -4.84 15.44 3.98
C HIS A 73 -4.52 14.23 3.10
N VAL A 74 -5.29 14.01 2.03
CA VAL A 74 -5.00 12.94 1.06
C VAL A 74 -3.64 13.14 0.41
N LEU A 75 -3.33 14.36 -0.02
CA LEU A 75 -2.06 14.69 -0.65
C LEU A 75 -0.87 14.46 0.31
N TRP A 76 -0.94 15.00 1.53
CA TRP A 76 0.13 14.81 2.51
C TRP A 76 0.28 13.35 2.95
N THR A 77 -0.82 12.59 3.00
CA THR A 77 -0.77 11.15 3.22
C THR A 77 -0.06 10.44 2.06
N ALA A 78 -0.44 10.74 0.81
CA ALA A 78 0.18 10.13 -0.36
C ALA A 78 1.68 10.44 -0.45
N VAL A 79 2.08 11.70 -0.23
CA VAL A 79 3.48 12.12 -0.18
C VAL A 79 4.22 11.38 0.94
N GLY A 80 3.66 11.36 2.15
CA GLY A 80 4.27 10.68 3.28
C GLY A 80 4.42 9.17 3.07
N ALA A 81 3.44 8.52 2.44
CA ALA A 81 3.48 7.09 2.14
C ALA A 81 4.58 6.75 1.11
N VAL A 82 4.71 7.57 0.07
CA VAL A 82 5.79 7.42 -0.93
C VAL A 82 7.16 7.66 -0.28
N LEU A 83 7.31 8.70 0.54
CA LEU A 83 8.55 8.97 1.26
C LEU A 83 8.92 7.82 2.21
N LEU A 84 7.96 7.31 2.98
CA LEU A 84 8.17 6.17 3.86
C LEU A 84 8.61 4.93 3.07
N LEU A 85 7.97 4.67 1.94
CA LEU A 85 8.32 3.53 1.07
C LEU A 85 9.73 3.67 0.50
N VAL A 86 10.13 4.88 0.09
CA VAL A 86 11.50 5.17 -0.36
C VAL A 86 12.49 4.96 0.78
N VAL A 87 12.20 5.42 1.99
CA VAL A 87 13.05 5.20 3.17
C VAL A 87 13.23 3.71 3.44
N VAL A 88 12.14 2.94 3.46
CA VAL A 88 12.20 1.48 3.64
C VAL A 88 13.04 0.81 2.55
N ALA A 89 12.85 1.21 1.29
CA ALA A 89 13.59 0.65 0.16
C ALA A 89 15.08 1.01 0.18
N VAL A 90 15.43 2.24 0.56
CA VAL A 90 16.83 2.66 0.73
C VAL A 90 17.47 1.91 1.89
N SER A 91 16.78 1.77 3.03
CA SER A 91 17.27 0.98 4.17
C SER A 91 17.49 -0.48 3.76
N ALA A 92 16.58 -1.07 2.98
CA ALA A 92 16.73 -2.41 2.45
C ALA A 92 17.92 -2.52 1.47
N ALA A 93 18.10 -1.56 0.57
CA ALA A 93 19.21 -1.55 -0.38
C ALA A 93 20.58 -1.45 0.32
N VAL A 94 20.68 -0.59 1.34
CA VAL A 94 21.90 -0.47 2.17
C VAL A 94 22.17 -1.77 2.93
N ALA A 95 21.15 -2.34 3.58
CA ALA A 95 21.30 -3.59 4.35
C ALA A 95 21.70 -4.77 3.45
N TYR A 96 21.07 -4.89 2.28
CA TYR A 96 21.41 -5.91 1.31
C TYR A 96 22.85 -5.76 0.81
N GLY A 97 23.24 -4.55 0.39
CA GLY A 97 24.58 -4.32 -0.15
C GLY A 97 25.70 -4.53 0.87
N ALA A 98 25.43 -4.23 2.15
CA ALA A 98 26.35 -4.54 3.24
C ALA A 98 26.49 -6.06 3.48
N ALA A 99 25.40 -6.82 3.35
CA ALA A 99 25.40 -8.27 3.56
C ALA A 99 25.98 -9.06 2.37
N SER A 100 25.73 -8.61 1.13
CA SER A 100 26.13 -9.31 -0.10
C SER A 100 27.51 -8.90 -0.63
N GLY A 101 28.14 -7.88 -0.05
CA GLY A 101 29.39 -7.30 -0.58
C GLY A 101 29.23 -6.54 -1.91
N ASP A 102 27.99 -6.32 -2.36
CA ASP A 102 27.65 -5.57 -3.56
C ASP A 102 26.91 -4.29 -3.18
N ALA A 103 27.67 -3.21 -2.99
CA ALA A 103 27.16 -1.98 -2.38
C ALA A 103 26.02 -1.32 -3.16
N THR A 104 26.02 -1.41 -4.50
CA THR A 104 25.07 -0.65 -5.35
C THR A 104 24.35 -1.46 -6.42
N GLY A 105 24.79 -2.68 -6.75
CA GLY A 105 24.29 -3.43 -7.90
C GLY A 105 22.80 -3.76 -7.87
N GLN A 106 22.17 -3.80 -6.68
CA GLN A 106 20.74 -4.12 -6.52
C GLN A 106 19.83 -2.92 -6.22
N TRP A 107 20.37 -1.69 -6.15
CA TRP A 107 19.55 -0.52 -5.77
C TRP A 107 18.41 -0.25 -6.74
N GLY A 108 18.67 -0.33 -8.04
CA GLY A 108 17.65 -0.12 -9.06
C GLY A 108 16.50 -1.12 -8.97
N MET A 109 16.82 -2.39 -8.70
CA MET A 109 15.82 -3.45 -8.52
C MET A 109 14.99 -3.23 -7.25
N ILE A 110 15.64 -2.92 -6.12
CA ILE A 110 14.96 -2.72 -4.83
C ILE A 110 14.08 -1.47 -4.86
N LEU A 111 14.60 -0.35 -5.35
CA LEU A 111 13.85 0.90 -5.49
C LEU A 111 12.73 0.77 -6.53
N GLY A 112 12.99 0.16 -7.68
CA GLY A 112 11.99 -0.09 -8.70
C GLY A 112 10.86 -0.99 -8.19
N GLY A 113 11.21 -2.07 -7.48
CA GLY A 113 10.24 -2.96 -6.84
C GLY A 113 9.41 -2.25 -5.76
N ALA A 114 9.99 -1.29 -5.04
CA ALA A 114 9.25 -0.47 -4.10
C ALA A 114 8.24 0.45 -4.82
N LEU A 115 8.67 1.19 -5.84
CA LEU A 115 7.81 2.12 -6.58
C LEU A 115 6.59 1.46 -7.23
N VAL A 116 6.73 0.21 -7.68
CA VAL A 116 5.64 -0.59 -8.23
C VAL A 116 4.49 -0.82 -7.23
N ARG A 117 4.76 -0.72 -5.92
CA ARG A 117 3.75 -0.92 -4.87
C ARG A 117 2.94 0.35 -4.56
N VAL A 118 3.39 1.52 -5.00
CA VAL A 118 2.72 2.81 -4.73
C VAL A 118 1.22 2.82 -5.11
N PRO A 119 0.80 2.30 -6.28
CA PRO A 119 -0.61 2.25 -6.63
C PRO A 119 -1.46 1.42 -5.66
N ALA A 120 -0.95 0.29 -5.16
CA ALA A 120 -1.66 -0.53 -4.20
C ALA A 120 -1.86 0.19 -2.86
N GLU A 121 -0.85 0.96 -2.45
CA GLU A 121 -0.92 1.79 -1.25
C GLU A 121 -1.98 2.89 -1.38
N PHE A 122 -2.10 3.50 -2.56
CA PHE A 122 -3.15 4.49 -2.81
C PHE A 122 -4.56 3.92 -2.78
N VAL A 123 -4.74 2.62 -3.08
CA VAL A 123 -6.04 1.96 -2.91
C VAL A 123 -6.41 1.87 -1.42
N VAL A 124 -5.46 1.52 -0.55
CA VAL A 124 -5.68 1.49 0.91
C VAL A 124 -6.03 2.89 1.44
N ALA A 125 -5.26 3.90 1.03
CA ALA A 125 -5.55 5.30 1.40
C ALA A 125 -6.92 5.75 0.87
N GLY A 126 -7.23 5.47 -0.40
CA GLY A 126 -8.51 5.78 -1.02
C GLY A 126 -9.69 5.11 -0.31
N ALA A 127 -9.56 3.84 0.07
CA ALA A 127 -10.59 3.12 0.84
C ALA A 127 -10.81 3.76 2.22
N ALA A 128 -9.73 4.15 2.90
CA ALA A 128 -9.82 4.86 4.18
C ALA A 128 -10.50 6.23 4.04
N VAL A 129 -10.24 6.95 2.94
CA VAL A 129 -10.93 8.21 2.59
C VAL A 129 -12.41 7.98 2.28
N ALA A 130 -12.76 6.92 1.55
CA ALA A 130 -14.14 6.54 1.27
C ALA A 130 -14.91 6.27 2.56
N VAL A 131 -14.34 5.46 3.45
CA VAL A 131 -14.89 5.17 4.77
C VAL A 131 -15.04 6.43 5.61
N PHE A 132 -14.03 7.30 5.64
CA PHE A 132 -14.12 8.59 6.32
C PHE A 132 -15.25 9.44 5.75
N GLY A 133 -15.34 9.58 4.43
CA GLY A 133 -16.40 10.34 3.78
C GLY A 133 -17.80 9.80 4.05
N LEU A 134 -17.96 8.50 4.27
CA LEU A 134 -19.26 7.86 4.56
C LEU A 134 -19.61 7.86 6.05
N ALA A 135 -18.64 7.60 6.93
CA ALA A 135 -18.85 7.37 8.37
C ALA A 135 -18.39 8.54 9.27
N GLY A 136 -17.57 9.47 8.75
CA GLY A 136 -16.97 10.63 9.43
C GLY A 136 -16.36 10.26 10.77
N ALA A 137 -16.75 10.92 11.86
CA ALA A 137 -16.19 10.65 13.20
C ALA A 137 -16.20 9.16 13.63
N ARG A 138 -17.14 8.35 13.13
CA ARG A 138 -17.27 6.90 13.42
C ARG A 138 -16.33 6.01 12.60
N ALA A 139 -15.56 6.58 11.66
CA ALA A 139 -14.68 5.86 10.75
C ALA A 139 -13.47 5.16 11.42
N ARG A 140 -13.24 5.35 12.73
CA ARG A 140 -12.04 4.84 13.40
C ARG A 140 -11.86 3.35 13.20
N VAL A 141 -12.86 2.56 13.58
CA VAL A 141 -12.79 1.08 13.51
C VAL A 141 -12.74 0.59 12.05
N PRO A 142 -13.62 1.04 11.13
CA PRO A 142 -13.57 0.53 9.76
C PRO A 142 -12.28 0.87 9.00
N MET A 143 -11.65 2.02 9.26
CA MET A 143 -10.33 2.33 8.66
C MET A 143 -9.23 1.38 9.14
N TRP A 144 -9.25 0.97 10.41
CA TRP A 144 -8.31 -0.05 10.92
C TRP A 144 -8.60 -1.44 10.36
N LEU A 145 -9.87 -1.77 10.10
CA LEU A 145 -10.23 -3.02 9.42
C LEU A 145 -9.68 -3.07 7.99
N ILE A 146 -9.70 -1.96 7.24
CA ILE A 146 -9.07 -1.89 5.91
C ILE A 146 -7.58 -2.26 6.00
N PHE A 147 -6.86 -1.66 6.94
CA PHE A 147 -5.45 -2.01 7.17
C PHE A 147 -5.28 -3.48 7.52
N ALA A 148 -6.07 -4.00 8.47
CA ALA A 148 -5.97 -5.39 8.92
C ALA A 148 -6.18 -6.36 7.75
N VAL A 149 -7.20 -6.14 6.92
CA VAL A 149 -7.49 -6.96 5.74
C VAL A 149 -6.33 -6.88 4.73
N ALA A 150 -5.86 -5.68 4.40
CA ALA A 150 -4.78 -5.50 3.43
C ALA A 150 -3.45 -6.12 3.92
N ALA A 151 -3.12 -5.96 5.20
CA ALA A 151 -1.87 -6.43 5.81
C ALA A 151 -1.85 -7.95 6.06
N VAL A 152 -3.01 -8.57 6.34
CA VAL A 152 -3.09 -9.99 6.70
C VAL A 152 -3.28 -10.88 5.46
N LEU A 153 -4.07 -10.45 4.48
CA LEU A 153 -4.36 -11.30 3.31
C LEU A 153 -3.14 -11.55 2.42
N ALA A 154 -2.23 -10.57 2.29
CA ALA A 154 -1.05 -10.72 1.44
C ALA A 154 -0.08 -11.82 1.95
N PRO A 155 0.29 -11.87 3.25
CA PRO A 155 1.05 -13.00 3.80
C PRO A 155 0.27 -14.33 3.78
N LEU A 156 -1.04 -14.31 4.07
CA LEU A 156 -1.84 -15.54 4.10
C LEU A 156 -1.88 -16.28 2.77
N ALA A 157 -1.84 -15.56 1.64
CA ALA A 157 -1.76 -16.14 0.30
C ALA A 157 -0.63 -17.16 0.12
N MET A 158 0.43 -17.08 0.93
CA MET A 158 1.58 -17.97 0.84
C MET A 158 1.49 -19.21 1.74
N PHE A 159 0.68 -19.15 2.79
CA PHE A 159 0.56 -20.23 3.78
C PHE A 159 -0.74 -21.02 3.64
N THR A 160 -1.66 -20.56 2.81
CA THR A 160 -3.03 -21.10 2.73
C THR A 160 -3.54 -21.14 1.30
N ASP A 161 -4.32 -22.18 0.98
CA ASP A 161 -5.06 -22.32 -0.29
C ASP A 161 -6.36 -21.50 -0.26
N LEU A 162 -6.26 -20.20 0.03
CA LEU A 162 -7.44 -19.34 0.06
C LEU A 162 -8.04 -19.18 -1.35
N PRO A 163 -9.38 -19.12 -1.46
CA PRO A 163 -10.02 -18.91 -2.74
C PRO A 163 -9.63 -17.56 -3.33
N ARG A 164 -9.36 -17.50 -4.64
CA ARG A 164 -8.90 -16.29 -5.33
C ARG A 164 -9.74 -15.03 -5.05
N PRO A 165 -11.08 -15.08 -5.00
CA PRO A 165 -11.88 -13.90 -4.69
C PRO A 165 -11.52 -13.25 -3.35
N LEU A 166 -11.03 -14.02 -2.37
CA LEU A 166 -10.62 -13.48 -1.07
C LEU A 166 -9.24 -12.81 -1.16
N LEU A 167 -8.32 -13.38 -1.95
CA LEU A 167 -7.00 -12.80 -2.20
C LEU A 167 -7.09 -11.53 -3.05
N ASP A 168 -8.03 -11.48 -3.98
CA ASP A 168 -8.28 -10.33 -4.85
C ASP A 168 -8.86 -9.11 -4.09
N VAL A 169 -9.25 -9.26 -2.83
CA VAL A 169 -9.65 -8.12 -1.97
C VAL A 169 -8.45 -7.25 -1.62
N SER A 170 -7.26 -7.83 -1.47
CA SER A 170 -6.08 -7.07 -1.11
C SER A 170 -5.46 -6.40 -2.34
N PRO A 171 -5.24 -5.08 -2.35
CA PRO A 171 -4.58 -4.42 -3.49
C PRO A 171 -3.14 -4.88 -3.67
N PHE A 172 -2.49 -5.38 -2.60
CA PHE A 172 -1.11 -5.86 -2.66
C PHE A 172 -0.94 -7.19 -3.40
N THR A 173 -1.98 -8.01 -3.53
CA THR A 173 -1.91 -9.27 -4.29
C THR A 173 -1.86 -9.06 -5.80
N HIS A 174 -2.24 -7.86 -6.26
CA HIS A 174 -2.19 -7.46 -7.67
C HIS A 174 -0.82 -6.94 -8.09
N VAL A 175 0.07 -6.69 -7.13
CA VAL A 175 1.42 -6.23 -7.38
C VAL A 175 2.33 -7.45 -7.55
N ARG A 176 2.91 -7.62 -8.73
CA ARG A 176 3.94 -8.64 -8.97
C ARG A 176 5.30 -8.10 -8.55
N GLU A 177 5.93 -8.78 -7.62
CA GLU A 177 7.28 -8.45 -7.15
C GLU A 177 8.33 -9.21 -7.98
N ALA A 178 9.46 -8.57 -8.28
CA ALA A 178 10.60 -9.26 -8.90
C ALA A 178 11.03 -10.45 -8.00
N PRO A 179 11.34 -11.64 -8.56
CA PRO A 179 11.78 -11.89 -9.93
C PRO A 179 10.66 -12.33 -10.90
N ALA A 180 9.38 -12.13 -10.57
CA ALA A 180 8.24 -12.70 -11.32
C ALA A 180 7.99 -12.12 -12.74
N GLY A 181 8.90 -11.32 -13.28
CA GLY A 181 8.82 -10.69 -14.61
C GLY A 181 8.44 -9.20 -14.58
N PRO A 182 8.44 -8.52 -15.74
CA PRO A 182 8.10 -7.11 -15.84
C PRO A 182 6.66 -6.85 -15.39
N VAL A 183 6.48 -5.77 -14.62
CA VAL A 183 5.17 -5.32 -14.16
C VAL A 183 4.40 -4.79 -15.36
N GLY A 184 3.26 -5.41 -15.66
CA GLY A 184 2.36 -4.89 -16.69
C GLY A 184 1.85 -3.50 -16.31
N ILE A 185 1.75 -2.61 -17.29
CA ILE A 185 1.18 -1.26 -17.09
C ILE A 185 -0.31 -1.36 -16.68
N ALA A 186 -1.02 -2.40 -17.13
CA ALA A 186 -2.44 -2.58 -16.87
C ALA A 186 -2.80 -2.67 -15.36
N PRO A 187 -2.19 -3.56 -14.53
CA PRO A 187 -2.41 -3.57 -13.08
C PRO A 187 -2.19 -2.22 -12.40
N VAL A 188 -1.14 -1.49 -12.79
CA VAL A 188 -0.83 -0.16 -12.26
C VAL A 188 -1.96 0.83 -12.54
N LEU A 189 -2.43 0.89 -13.80
CA LEU A 189 -3.52 1.78 -14.19
C LEU A 189 -4.84 1.42 -13.49
N VAL A 190 -5.14 0.12 -13.34
CA VAL A 190 -6.34 -0.34 -12.63
C VAL A 190 -6.29 0.07 -11.16
N LEU A 191 -5.18 -0.14 -10.46
CA LEU A 191 -5.04 0.25 -9.06
C LEU A 191 -5.16 1.77 -8.88
N LEU A 192 -4.53 2.56 -9.76
CA LEU A 192 -4.67 4.03 -9.72
C LEU A 192 -6.11 4.47 -9.99
N ALA A 193 -6.81 3.83 -10.94
CA ALA A 193 -8.22 4.12 -11.21
C ALA A 193 -9.10 3.79 -10.00
N VAL A 194 -8.90 2.63 -9.37
CA VAL A 194 -9.62 2.23 -8.14
C VAL A 194 -9.35 3.22 -7.01
N ALA A 195 -8.09 3.59 -6.77
CA ALA A 195 -7.73 4.58 -5.76
C ALA A 195 -8.40 5.94 -6.01
N GLY A 196 -8.43 6.39 -7.27
CA GLY A 196 -9.10 7.61 -7.69
C GLY A 196 -10.61 7.57 -7.46
N VAL A 197 -11.27 6.46 -7.81
CA VAL A 197 -12.71 6.25 -7.58
C VAL A 197 -13.03 6.26 -6.09
N LEU A 198 -12.28 5.52 -5.26
CA LEU A 198 -12.49 5.49 -3.81
C LEU A 198 -12.32 6.88 -3.17
N THR A 199 -11.28 7.61 -3.59
CA THR A 199 -11.05 8.99 -3.15
C THR A 199 -12.20 9.91 -3.56
N ALA A 200 -12.69 9.79 -4.80
CA ALA A 200 -13.83 10.56 -5.30
C ALA A 200 -15.12 10.25 -4.53
N VAL A 201 -15.38 8.97 -4.22
CA VAL A 201 -16.51 8.54 -3.40
C VAL A 201 -16.43 9.17 -2.01
N GLY A 202 -15.27 9.11 -1.35
CA GLY A 202 -15.08 9.73 -0.04
C GLY A 202 -15.29 11.24 -0.06
N LEU A 203 -14.78 11.92 -1.09
CA LEU A 203 -14.99 13.35 -1.27
C LEU A 203 -16.47 13.71 -1.50
N LEU A 204 -17.16 12.98 -2.37
CA LEU A 204 -18.57 13.22 -2.65
C LEU A 204 -19.45 12.93 -1.42
N ALA A 205 -19.16 11.86 -0.69
CA ALA A 205 -19.87 11.52 0.54
C ALA A 205 -19.65 12.59 1.64
N PHE A 206 -18.41 13.04 1.83
CA PHE A 206 -18.10 14.11 2.78
C PHE A 206 -18.79 15.44 2.43
N ARG A 207 -18.92 15.76 1.13
CA ARG A 207 -19.63 16.96 0.68
C ARG A 207 -21.13 16.91 0.96
N ARG A 208 -21.73 15.72 0.91
CA ARG A 208 -23.18 15.52 1.11
C ARG A 208 -23.56 15.33 2.58
N ARG A 209 -22.61 14.99 3.45
CA ARG A 209 -22.85 14.86 4.89
C ARG A 209 -23.01 16.23 5.55
N ASP A 210 -24.03 16.33 6.39
CA ASP A 210 -24.16 17.42 7.33
C ASP A 210 -23.07 17.28 8.41
N LEU A 211 -22.42 18.40 8.71
CA LEU A 211 -21.34 18.48 9.70
C LEU A 211 -21.87 18.89 11.08
N THR A 212 -23.17 18.79 11.29
CA THR A 212 -23.83 19.06 12.57
C THR A 212 -23.69 17.83 13.46
N GLY A 213 -22.54 17.76 14.15
CA GLY A 213 -22.38 17.05 15.41
C GLY A 213 -22.59 18.01 16.56
#